data_AF-V6L206-F1
#
_entry.id   AF-V6L206-F1
#
_cell.length_a   1.000
_cell.length_b   1.000
_cell.length_c   1.000
_cell.angle_alpha   90.00
_cell.angle_beta   90.00
_cell.angle_gamma   90.00
#
_symmetry.space_group_name_H-M   'P 1'
#
loop_
_entity.id
_entity.type
_entity.pdbx_description
1 polymer ?
#
loop_
_entity_poly.entity_id
_entity_poly.type
_entity_poly.pdbx_seq_one_letter_code
_entity_poly.pdbx_strand_id
1 'polypeptide(L)'
;MKATSLRRSRQNWAECREALRHLRLRGLVEPYVDDQLAGTRRAHFVAHLARCWTCSEQAETLHLIKQSLRTGLQRGPVQLAEVRLRRFADRLTAPPTTARSDGPRP
;
A
#
# COMPACT_ATOMS: atom_id res chain seq x y z
N MET A 1 -31.97 9.73 42.41
CA MET A 1 -31.18 10.46 41.38
C MET A 1 -29.67 10.15 41.37
N LYS A 2 -29.09 9.44 42.37
CA LYS A 2 -27.65 9.11 42.40
C LYS A 2 -27.25 7.88 41.55
N ALA A 3 -28.14 6.92 41.34
CA ALA A 3 -27.84 5.69 40.58
C ALA A 3 -27.66 5.95 39.07
N THR A 4 -28.38 6.92 38.51
CA THR A 4 -28.32 7.30 37.09
C THR A 4 -27.04 8.07 36.75
N SER A 5 -26.48 8.88 37.66
CA SER A 5 -25.21 9.59 37.44
C SER A 5 -24.01 8.63 37.43
N LEU A 6 -24.00 7.63 38.32
CA LEU A 6 -22.96 6.58 38.35
C LEU A 6 -23.01 5.69 37.10
N ARG A 7 -24.22 5.33 36.62
CA ARG A 7 -24.38 4.58 35.37
C ARG A 7 -23.88 5.39 34.17
N ARG A 8 -24.22 6.69 34.09
CA ARG A 8 -23.75 7.59 33.02
C ARG A 8 -22.23 7.77 33.05
N SER A 9 -21.62 7.94 34.22
CA SER A 9 -20.16 8.03 34.36
C SER A 9 -19.45 6.75 33.88
N ARG A 10 -19.96 5.56 34.24
CA ARG A 10 -19.40 4.28 33.77
C ARG A 10 -19.54 4.09 32.26
N GLN A 11 -20.65 4.53 31.67
CA GLN A 11 -20.88 4.49 30.23
C GLN A 11 -19.87 5.38 29.49
N ASN A 12 -19.70 6.63 29.93
CA ASN A 12 -18.72 7.57 29.37
C ASN A 12 -17.28 7.00 29.46
N TRP A 13 -16.92 6.37 30.58
CA TRP A 13 -15.62 5.71 30.73
C TRP A 13 -15.42 4.50 29.79
N ALA A 14 -16.48 3.75 29.49
CA ALA A 14 -16.40 2.66 28.52
C ALA A 14 -16.17 3.19 27.10
N GLU A 15 -16.88 4.25 26.72
CA GLU A 15 -16.73 4.92 25.43
C GLU A 15 -15.34 5.55 25.26
N CYS A 16 -14.83 6.25 26.28
CA CYS A 16 -13.46 6.80 26.24
C CYS A 16 -12.41 5.69 26.13
N ARG A 17 -12.58 4.55 26.82
CA ARG A 17 -11.66 3.41 26.71
C ARG A 17 -11.68 2.78 25.32
N GLU A 18 -12.85 2.69 24.70
CA GLU A 18 -12.97 2.19 23.33
C GLU A 18 -12.30 3.16 22.34
N ALA A 19 -12.56 4.47 22.46
CA ALA A 19 -11.92 5.49 21.64
C ALA A 19 -10.38 5.46 21.74
N LEU A 20 -9.84 5.33 22.95
CA LEU A 20 -8.39 5.17 23.17
C LEU A 20 -7.86 3.86 22.59
N ARG A 21 -8.63 2.77 22.63
CA ARG A 21 -8.27 1.50 22.00
C ARG A 21 -8.18 1.68 20.48
N HIS A 22 -9.16 2.34 19.85
CA HIS A 22 -9.11 2.66 18.42
C HIS A 22 -7.90 3.53 18.06
N LEU A 23 -7.60 4.57 18.83
CA LEU A 23 -6.44 5.43 18.57
C LEU A 23 -5.11 4.66 18.62
N ARG A 24 -4.93 3.79 19.61
CA ARG A 24 -3.74 2.94 19.72
C ARG A 24 -3.64 1.93 18.58
N LEU A 25 -4.77 1.34 18.19
CA LEU A 25 -4.82 0.32 17.16
C LEU A 25 -4.77 0.91 15.75
N ARG A 26 -5.14 2.18 15.56
CA ARG A 26 -4.96 2.90 14.29
C ARG A 26 -3.49 2.95 13.86
N GLY A 27 -2.57 3.13 14.80
CA GLY A 27 -1.13 3.06 14.54
C GLY A 27 -0.62 1.66 14.15
N LEU A 28 -1.43 0.62 14.35
CA LEU A 28 -1.10 -0.76 13.94
C LEU A 28 -1.66 -1.12 12.56
N VAL A 29 -2.58 -0.33 12.00
CA VAL A 29 -3.22 -0.60 10.70
C VAL A 29 -2.17 -0.64 9.58
N GLU A 30 -1.30 0.37 9.51
CA GLU A 30 -0.24 0.46 8.50
C GLU A 30 0.73 -0.73 8.55
N PRO A 31 1.41 -1.01 9.68
CA PRO A 31 2.31 -2.16 9.77
C PRO A 31 1.59 -3.51 9.64
N TYR A 32 0.29 -3.60 9.92
CA TYR A 32 -0.48 -4.82 9.62
C TYR A 32 -0.64 -5.02 8.10
N VAL A 33 -1.06 -3.97 7.38
CA VAL A 33 -1.26 -4.04 5.92
C VAL A 33 0.07 -4.25 5.18
N ASP A 34 1.20 -3.79 5.73
CA ASP A 34 2.54 -4.04 5.19
C ASP A 34 3.16 -5.37 5.63
N ASP A 35 2.41 -6.23 6.33
CA ASP A 35 2.90 -7.49 6.90
C ASP A 35 4.11 -7.34 7.85
N GLN A 36 4.32 -6.15 8.40
CA GLN A 36 5.39 -5.84 9.37
C GLN A 36 4.97 -6.18 10.80
N LEU A 37 3.70 -6.52 11.02
CA LEU A 37 3.17 -6.89 12.33
C LEU A 37 3.34 -8.39 12.56
N ALA A 38 4.07 -8.75 13.62
CA ALA A 38 4.42 -10.12 13.95
C ALA A 38 3.95 -10.56 15.35
N GLY A 39 3.90 -11.88 15.54
CA GLY A 39 3.68 -12.52 16.83
C GLY A 39 2.37 -12.12 17.52
N THR A 40 2.45 -11.93 18.84
CA THR A 40 1.28 -11.65 19.70
C THR A 40 0.57 -10.37 19.30
N ARG A 41 1.29 -9.34 18.82
CA ARG A 41 0.67 -8.09 18.37
C ARG A 41 -0.21 -8.30 17.14
N ARG A 42 0.21 -9.16 16.20
CA ARG A 42 -0.59 -9.50 15.01
C ARG A 42 -1.86 -10.23 15.42
N ALA A 43 -1.74 -11.24 16.28
CA ALA A 43 -2.90 -11.98 16.78
C ALA A 43 -3.91 -11.05 17.50
N HIS A 44 -3.42 -10.14 18.34
CA HIS A 44 -4.26 -9.19 19.06
C HIS A 44 -4.99 -8.22 18.12
N PHE A 45 -4.30 -7.74 17.09
CA PHE A 45 -4.88 -6.83 16.10
C PHE A 45 -5.92 -7.54 15.23
N VAL A 46 -5.64 -8.76 14.75
CA VAL A 46 -6.61 -9.58 14.00
C VAL A 46 -7.88 -9.85 14.83
N ALA A 47 -7.72 -10.20 16.11
CA ALA A 47 -8.86 -10.39 17.00
C ALA A 47 -9.71 -9.12 17.19
N HIS A 48 -9.08 -7.94 17.12
CA HIS A 48 -9.79 -6.67 17.14
C HIS A 48 -10.53 -6.39 15.83
N LEU A 49 -9.87 -6.61 14.67
CA LEU A 49 -10.49 -6.41 13.35
C LEU A 49 -11.76 -7.26 13.20
N ALA A 50 -11.78 -8.47 13.75
CA ALA A 50 -12.95 -9.36 13.73
C ALA A 50 -14.18 -8.79 14.48
N ARG A 51 -14.01 -7.77 15.32
CA ARG A 51 -15.05 -7.21 16.18
C ARG A 51 -15.32 -5.73 15.96
N CYS A 52 -14.48 -5.07 15.17
CA CYS A 52 -14.45 -3.63 15.05
C CYS A 52 -14.59 -3.19 13.60
N TRP A 53 -15.80 -2.74 13.24
CA TRP A 53 -16.12 -2.28 11.89
C TRP A 53 -15.19 -1.14 11.42
N THR A 54 -14.97 -0.13 12.26
CA THR A 54 -14.16 1.04 11.89
C THR A 54 -12.72 0.68 11.58
N CYS A 55 -12.12 -0.24 12.33
CA CYS A 55 -10.74 -0.65 12.10
C CYS A 55 -10.61 -1.65 10.95
N SER A 56 -11.61 -2.52 10.72
CA SER A 56 -11.63 -3.38 9.55
C SER A 56 -11.75 -2.58 8.26
N GLU A 57 -12.66 -1.60 8.20
CA GLU A 57 -12.84 -0.72 7.05
C GLU A 57 -11.56 0.07 6.73
N GLN A 58 -10.90 0.61 7.75
CA GLN A 58 -9.62 1.32 7.57
C GLN A 58 -8.51 0.40 7.02
N ALA A 59 -8.40 -0.82 7.55
CA ALA A 59 -7.41 -1.79 7.10
C ALA A 59 -7.66 -2.22 5.64
N GLU A 60 -8.91 -2.50 5.29
CA GLU A 60 -9.33 -2.87 3.94
C GLU A 60 -9.09 -1.73 2.94
N THR A 61 -9.49 -0.51 3.29
CA THR A 61 -9.27 0.69 2.45
C THR A 61 -7.78 0.89 2.17
N LEU A 62 -6.94 0.80 3.19
CA LEU A 62 -5.49 0.95 3.02
C LEU A 62 -4.89 -0.17 2.17
N HIS A 63 -5.37 -1.41 2.33
CA HIS A 63 -4.94 -2.54 1.51
C HIS A 63 -5.26 -2.31 0.03
N LEU A 64 -6.50 -1.88 -0.28
CA LEU A 64 -6.93 -1.59 -1.65
C LEU A 64 -6.15 -0.42 -2.27
N ILE A 65 -5.87 0.64 -1.50
CA ILE A 65 -5.02 1.74 -1.97
C ILE A 65 -3.64 1.21 -2.35
N LYS A 66 -2.97 0.46 -1.46
CA LYS A 66 -1.64 -0.08 -1.73
C LYS A 66 -1.63 -1.07 -2.90
N GLN A 67 -2.66 -1.90 -3.03
CA GLN A 67 -2.83 -2.82 -4.15
C GLN A 67 -3.02 -2.09 -5.49
N SER A 68 -3.82 -1.02 -5.50
CA SER A 68 -4.05 -0.22 -6.70
C SER A 68 -2.76 0.48 -7.16
N LEU A 69 -1.96 1.01 -6.22
CA LEU A 69 -0.66 1.61 -6.51
C LEU A 69 0.32 0.58 -7.11
N ARG A 70 0.41 -0.62 -6.53
CA ARG A 70 1.25 -1.72 -7.07
C ARG A 70 0.82 -2.11 -8.47
N THR A 71 -0.47 -2.18 -8.72
CA THR A 71 -1.01 -2.56 -10.04
C THR A 71 -0.82 -1.45 -11.07
N GLY A 72 -0.92 -0.18 -10.65
CA GLY A 72 -0.65 0.98 -11.51
C GLY A 72 0.79 1.06 -11.99
N LEU A 73 1.76 0.77 -11.11
CA LEU A 73 3.18 0.66 -11.47
C LEU A 73 3.42 -0.40 -12.56
N GLN A 74 2.72 -1.53 -12.51
CA GLN A 74 2.84 -2.59 -13.52
C GLN A 74 2.21 -2.23 -14.87
N ARG A 75 1.25 -1.30 -14.90
CA ARG A 75 0.59 -0.81 -16.13
C ARG A 75 1.13 0.53 -16.62
N GLY A 76 2.18 1.05 -15.99
CA GLY A 76 2.82 2.29 -16.40
C GLY A 76 3.42 2.18 -17.80
N PRO A 77 3.59 3.31 -18.52
CA PRO A 77 4.33 3.29 -19.77
C PRO A 77 5.74 2.73 -19.55
N VAL A 78 6.22 1.91 -20.48
CA VAL A 78 7.59 1.36 -20.44
C VAL A 78 8.58 2.50 -20.19
N GLN A 79 9.48 2.31 -19.23
CA GLN A 79 10.42 3.37 -18.87
C GLN A 79 11.25 3.76 -20.09
N LEU A 80 11.35 5.06 -20.38
CA LEU A 80 12.13 5.54 -21.53
C LEU A 80 13.58 5.05 -21.51
N ALA A 81 14.16 4.90 -20.30
CA ALA A 81 15.47 4.32 -20.11
C ALA A 81 15.56 2.87 -20.60
N GLU A 82 14.56 2.04 -20.28
CA GLU A 82 14.47 0.66 -20.75
C GLU A 82 14.33 0.59 -22.26
N VAL A 83 13.47 1.42 -22.86
CA VAL A 83 13.33 1.51 -24.33
C VAL A 83 14.65 1.90 -24.99
N ARG A 84 15.38 2.87 -24.42
CA ARG A 84 16.69 3.30 -24.94
C ARG A 84 17.74 2.19 -24.83
N LEU A 85 17.78 1.45 -23.72
CA LEU A 85 18.69 0.33 -23.53
C LEU A 85 18.42 -0.80 -24.52
N ARG A 86 17.15 -1.17 -24.72
CA ARG A 86 16.75 -2.17 -25.74
C ARG A 86 17.21 -1.74 -27.13
N ARG A 87 16.91 -0.49 -27.52
CA ARG A 87 17.32 0.05 -28.82
C ARG A 87 18.83 0.11 -29.00
N PHE A 88 19.58 0.35 -27.94
CA PHE A 88 21.04 0.33 -27.96
C PHE A 88 21.58 -1.10 -28.14
N ALA A 89 21.04 -2.07 -27.40
CA ALA A 89 21.38 -3.48 -27.56
C ALA A 89 21.06 -4.00 -28.97
N ASP A 90 19.93 -3.59 -29.55
CA ASP A 90 19.56 -3.92 -30.93
C ASP A 90 20.60 -3.36 -31.93
N ARG A 91 21.14 -2.17 -31.69
CA ARG A 91 22.21 -1.60 -32.54
C ARG A 91 23.55 -2.32 -32.40
N LEU A 92 23.87 -2.85 -31.22
CA LEU A 92 25.10 -3.62 -31.02
C LEU A 92 25.04 -4.99 -31.70
N THR A 93 23.85 -5.58 -31.81
CA THR A 93 23.62 -6.89 -32.40
C THR A 93 23.23 -6.82 -33.87
N ALA A 94 22.84 -5.64 -34.36
CA ALA A 94 22.57 -5.42 -35.78
C ALA A 94 23.84 -5.69 -36.59
N PRO A 95 23.75 -6.48 -37.68
CA PRO A 95 24.87 -6.63 -38.60
C PRO A 95 25.23 -5.26 -39.19
N PRO A 96 26.51 -5.00 -39.51
CA PRO A 96 26.91 -3.75 -40.14
C PRO A 96 26.10 -3.58 -41.42
N THR A 97 25.19 -2.60 -41.43
CA THR A 97 24.44 -2.23 -42.62
C THR A 97 25.45 -1.73 -43.65
N THR A 98 25.75 -2.58 -44.63
CA THR A 98 26.44 -2.19 -45.85
C THR A 98 25.50 -1.30 -46.68
N ALA A 99 25.37 -0.04 -46.29
CA ALA A 99 24.79 1.02 -47.12
C ALA A 99 25.93 1.99 -47.44
N ARG A 100 26.69 1.68 -48.49
CA ARG A 100 26.48 2.16 -49.87
C ARG A 100 27.37 3.38 -50.09
N SER A 101 28.49 3.11 -50.73
CA SER A 101 29.32 4.08 -51.43
C SER A 101 28.46 4.82 -52.47
N ASP A 102 27.85 5.93 -52.07
CA ASP A 102 27.39 6.92 -53.05
C ASP A 102 28.64 7.69 -53.49
N GLY A 103 29.12 7.34 -54.69
CA GLY A 103 30.19 8.05 -55.38
C GLY A 103 29.79 9.49 -55.71
N PRO A 104 30.77 10.37 -56.01
CA PRO A 104 30.51 11.77 -56.28
C PRO A 104 29.65 11.93 -57.53
N ARG A 105 28.59 12.72 -57.42
CA ARG A 105 27.68 13.07 -58.52
C ARG A 105 28.34 14.16 -59.41
N PRO A 106 28.29 14.04 -60.75
CA PRO A 106 28.85 15.03 -61.68
C PRO A 106 28.10 16.36 -61.66
#